data_AF-A0A7V4UGI6-F1
#
_entry.id   AF-A0A7V4UGI6-F1
#
_cell.length_a   1.000
_cell.length_b   1.000
_cell.length_c   1.000
_cell.angle_alpha   90.00
_cell.angle_beta   90.00
_cell.angle_gamma   90.00
#
_symmetry.space_group_name_H-M   'P 1'
#
loop_
_entity.id
_entity.type
_entity.pdbx_description
1 polymer ?
#
loop_
_entity_poly.entity_id
_entity_poly.type
_entity_poly.pdbx_seq_one_letter_code
_entity_poly.pdbx_strand_id
1 'polypeptide(L)' 'MNVGVLLPNWVGDLTMATPALRTLRQHLAGARIVGVARPFLIPLLAGTSWLDHIYPWEHHGRGLVPRGWRLVQQLRA' A
#
# COMPACT_ATOMS: atom_id res chain seq x y z
N MET A 1 -6.16 -11.74 -10.39
CA MET A 1 -6.43 -11.68 -8.94
C MET A 1 -5.87 -10.37 -8.40
N ASN A 2 -6.62 -9.66 -7.56
CA ASN A 2 -6.20 -8.38 -6.99
C ASN A 2 -5.97 -8.53 -5.49
N VAL A 3 -4.84 -8.02 -5.00
CA VAL A 3 -4.44 -8.08 -3.59
C VAL A 3 -4.14 -6.67 -3.11
N GLY A 4 -4.81 -6.24 -2.04
CA GLY A 4 -4.54 -4.97 -1.38
C GLY A 4 -3.76 -5.20 -0.09
N VAL A 5 -2.70 -4.43 0.13
CA VAL A 5 -1.90 -4.44 1.36
C VAL A 5 -2.01 -3.09 2.05
N LEU A 6 -2.60 -3.06 3.24
CA LEU A 6 -2.56 -1.89 4.10
C LEU A 6 -1.20 -1.86 4.79
N LEU A 7 -0.37 -0.87 4.44
CA LEU A 7 0.99 -0.77 4.94
C LEU A 7 1.04 -0.17 6.34
N PRO A 8 2.03 -0.55 7.17
CA PRO A 8 2.20 0.03 8.51
C PRO A 8 2.40 1.55 8.47
N ASN A 9 2.07 2.20 9.58
CA ASN A 9 2.10 3.67 9.69
C ASN A 9 3.41 4.25 10.25
N TRP A 10 4.36 3.39 10.65
CA TRP A 10 5.67 3.76 11.20
C TRP A 10 6.80 3.25 10.32
N VAL A 11 7.92 3.98 10.33
CA VAL A 11 9.12 3.65 9.55
C VAL A 11 9.67 2.27 9.92
N GLY A 12 9.83 1.98 11.22
CA GLY A 12 10.34 0.71 11.71
C GLY A 12 9.46 -0.46 11.26
N ASP A 13 8.15 -0.35 11.47
CA ASP A 13 7.19 -1.38 11.09
C ASP A 13 7.17 -1.63 9.57
N LEU A 14 7.21 -0.58 8.76
CA LEU A 14 7.27 -0.71 7.31
C LEU A 14 8.57 -1.41 6.86
N THR A 15 9.68 -1.08 7.50
CA THR A 15 10.98 -1.71 7.25
C THR A 15 10.91 -3.20 7.58
N MET A 16 10.32 -3.56 8.71
CA MET A 16 10.09 -4.96 9.12
C MET A 16 9.09 -5.69 8.22
N ALA A 17 8.18 -4.99 7.55
CA ALA A 17 7.23 -5.58 6.61
C ALA A 17 7.84 -5.91 5.23
N THR A 18 9.01 -5.35 4.88
CA THR A 18 9.62 -5.57 3.55
C THR A 18 9.85 -7.03 3.17
N PRO A 19 10.26 -7.96 4.06
CA PRO A 19 10.38 -9.37 3.70
C PRO A 19 9.03 -10.00 3.36
N ALA A 20 7.95 -9.60 4.04
CA ALA A 20 6.60 -10.07 3.74
C ALA A 20 6.13 -9.60 2.37
N LEU A 21 6.39 -8.33 2.00
CA LEU A 21 6.08 -7.80 0.67
C LEU A 21 6.83 -8.56 -0.43
N ARG A 22 8.12 -8.84 -0.22
CA ARG A 22 8.93 -9.63 -1.15
C ARG A 22 8.36 -11.04 -1.33
N THR A 23 8.01 -11.70 -0.23
CA THR A 23 7.41 -13.05 -0.26
C THR A 23 6.07 -13.06 -1.00
N LEU A 24 5.22 -12.05 -0.76
CA LEU A 24 3.95 -11.89 -1.48
C LEU A 24 4.18 -11.80 -3.00
N ARG A 25 5.12 -10.94 -3.45
CA ARG A 25 5.44 -10.80 -4.87
C ARG A 25 5.94 -12.11 -5.50
N GLN A 26 6.75 -12.87 -4.77
CA GLN A 26 7.30 -14.16 -5.22
C GLN A 26 6.21 -15.22 -5.39
N HIS A 27 5.30 -15.35 -4.43
CA HIS A 27 4.28 -16.40 -4.44
C HIS A 27 3.04 -16.03 -5.25
N LEU A 28 2.76 -14.73 -5.39
CA LEU A 28 1.62 -14.20 -6.13
C LEU A 28 2.07 -13.50 -7.40
N ALA A 29 3.01 -14.11 -8.15
CA ALA A 29 3.66 -13.51 -9.30
C ALA A 29 2.69 -13.12 -10.46
N GLY A 30 1.48 -13.67 -10.50
CA GLY A 30 0.44 -13.28 -11.47
C GLY A 30 -0.65 -12.34 -10.90
N ALA A 31 -0.55 -11.93 -9.64
CA ALA A 31 -1.50 -11.02 -9.03
C ALA A 31 -1.09 -9.56 -9.23
N ARG A 32 -2.10 -8.68 -9.27
CA ARG A 32 -1.92 -7.23 -9.08
C ARG A 32 -1.91 -6.95 -7.58
N ILE A 33 -0.77 -6.57 -7.04
CA ILE A 33 -0.54 -6.28 -5.63
C ILE A 33 -0.37 -4.78 -5.45
N VAL A 34 -1.31 -4.15 -4.75
CA VAL A 34 -1.29 -2.70 -4.49
C VAL A 34 -1.14 -2.41 -3.00
N GLY A 35 -0.31 -1.43 -2.68
CA GLY A 35 -0.15 -0.93 -1.31
C GLY A 35 -1.04 0.27 -1.05
N VAL A 36 -1.42 0.47 0.21
CA VAL A 36 -1.98 1.72 0.72
C VAL A 36 -1.10 2.18 1.87
N ALA A 37 -0.48 3.35 1.75
CA ALA A 37 0.48 3.85 2.74
C ALA A 37 0.31 5.34 2.99
N ARG A 38 0.85 5.81 4.11
CA ARG A 38 1.02 7.24 4.34
C ARG A 38 2.02 7.82 3.34
N PRO A 39 1.77 9.01 2.76
CA PRO A 39 2.62 9.59 1.72
C PRO A 39 4.10 9.66 2.10
N PHE A 40 4.41 10.04 3.34
CA PHE A 40 5.78 10.16 3.82
C PHE A 40 6.55 8.83 3.91
N LEU A 41 5.85 7.71 3.88
CA LEU A 41 6.44 6.36 3.94
C LEU A 41 6.71 5.76 2.57
N ILE A 42 6.03 6.23 1.52
CA ILE A 42 6.18 5.71 0.15
C ILE A 42 7.63 5.71 -0.33
N PRO A 43 8.45 6.77 -0.08
CA PRO A 43 9.85 6.78 -0.50
C PRO A 43 10.70 5.64 0.09
N LEU A 44 10.32 5.05 1.23
CA LEU A 44 11.04 3.91 1.82
C LEU A 44 10.98 2.64 0.97
N LEU A 45 9.98 2.54 0.09
CA LEU A 45 9.83 1.42 -0.84
C LEU A 45 10.32 1.75 -2.26
N ALA A 46 10.93 2.92 -2.46
CA ALA A 46 11.44 3.33 -3.76
C ALA A 46 12.50 2.33 -4.27
N GLY A 47 12.44 2.02 -5.57
CA GLY A 47 13.34 1.05 -6.21
C GLY A 47 12.97 -0.43 -6.00
N THR A 48 11.92 -0.73 -5.22
CA THR A 48 11.41 -2.09 -5.07
C THR A 48 10.37 -2.41 -6.16
N SER A 49 10.25 -3.69 -6.53
CA SER A 49 9.26 -4.20 -7.48
C SER A 49 8.20 -5.09 -6.83
N TRP A 50 8.03 -4.96 -5.50
CA TRP A 50 7.15 -5.85 -4.73
C TRP A 50 5.67 -5.49 -4.84
N LEU A 51 5.37 -4.21 -5.11
CA LEU A 51 4.03 -3.67 -5.26
C LEU A 51 3.93 -3.04 -6.64
N ASP A 52 2.84 -3.30 -7.36
CA ASP A 52 2.59 -2.73 -8.69
C ASP A 52 2.22 -1.24 -8.60
N HIS A 53 1.54 -0.85 -7.51
CA HIS A 53 1.23 0.54 -7.22
C HIS A 53 1.06 0.77 -5.72
N ILE A 54 1.28 2.01 -5.26
CA ILE A 54 1.07 2.41 -3.86
C ILE A 54 0.17 3.64 -3.87
N TYR A 55 -1.02 3.49 -3.28
CA TYR A 55 -1.98 4.58 -3.13
C TYR A 55 -1.69 5.37 -1.84
N PRO A 56 -1.42 6.68 -1.94
CA PRO A 56 -1.22 7.52 -0.76
C PRO A 56 -2.54 7.69 0.01
N TRP A 57 -2.51 7.47 1.31
CA TRP A 57 -3.65 7.63 2.19
C TRP A 57 -3.24 8.20 3.55
N GLU A 58 -3.96 9.22 4.03
CA GLU A 58 -3.78 9.77 5.37
C GLU A 58 -5.10 9.83 6.14
N HIS A 59 -5.06 9.33 7.37
CA HIS A 59 -6.16 9.46 8.33
C HIS A 59 -5.98 10.76 9.13
N HIS A 60 -6.34 11.91 8.56
CA HIS A 60 -6.47 13.15 9.32
C HIS A 60 -7.91 13.30 9.84
N GLY A 61 -8.05 13.52 11.15
CA GLY A 61 -9.32 13.51 11.86
C GLY A 61 -10.33 14.53 11.36
N ARG A 62 -11.62 14.19 11.55
CA ARG A 62 -12.84 14.95 11.25
C ARG A 62 -13.11 15.22 9.77
N GLY A 63 -13.47 14.16 9.03
CA GLY A 63 -14.01 14.25 7.66
C GLY A 63 -14.07 12.90 6.95
N LEU A 64 -14.80 11.92 7.53
CA LEU A 64 -14.63 10.48 7.23
C LEU A 64 -15.20 10.00 5.87
N VAL A 65 -15.98 10.80 5.14
CA VAL A 65 -16.78 10.25 4.02
C VAL A 65 -16.21 10.55 2.61
N PRO A 66 -15.67 11.73 2.25
CA PRO A 66 -15.31 12.01 0.86
C PRO A 66 -14.03 11.32 0.36
N ARG A 67 -13.06 11.06 1.26
CA ARG A 67 -11.74 10.54 0.85
C ARG A 67 -11.74 9.02 0.66
N GLY A 68 -12.48 8.28 1.50
CA GLY A 68 -12.52 6.82 1.42
C GLY A 68 -13.09 6.32 0.10
N TRP A 69 -14.09 7.03 -0.43
CA TRP A 69 -14.70 6.69 -1.72
C TRP A 69 -13.73 6.85 -2.89
N ARG A 70 -12.86 7.87 -2.89
CA ARG A 70 -11.81 8.01 -3.92
C ARG A 70 -10.82 6.85 -3.89
N LEU A 71 -10.38 6.44 -2.70
CA LEU A 71 -9.51 5.28 -2.57
C LEU A 71 -10.19 4.01 -3.08
N VAL A 72 -11.47 3.80 -2.72
CA VAL A 72 -12.25 2.66 -3.22
C VAL A 72 -12.39 2.70 -4.75
N GLN A 73 -12.64 3.88 -5.34
CA GLN A 73 -12.67 4.02 -6.80
C GLN A 73 -11.31 3.69 -7.44
N GLN A 74 -10.21 4.14 -6.86
CA GLN A 74 -8.85 3.83 -7.33
C GLN A 74 -8.52 2.34 -7.23
N LEU A 75 -8.97 1.67 -6.18
CA LEU A 75 -8.76 0.22 -5.99
C LEU A 75 -9.62 -0.65 -6.91
N ARG A 76 -10.73 -0.12 -7.44
CA ARG A 76 -11.62 -0.82 -8.39
C ARG A 76 -11.12 -0.77 -9.83
N ALA A 77 -10.22 0.14 -10.17
CA ALA A 77 -9.61 0.28 -11.49
C ALA A 77 -8.39 -0.65 -11.68
#